data_AF-A0A7J0CI25-F1
#
_entry.id   AF-A0A7J0CI25-F1
#
_cell.length_a   1.000
_cell.length_b   1.000
_cell.length_c   1.000
_cell.angle_alpha   90.00
_cell.angle_beta   90.00
_cell.angle_gamma   90.00
#
_symmetry.space_group_name_H-M   'P 1'
#
loop_
_entity.id
_entity.type
_entity.pdbx_description
1 polymer ?
#
loop_
_entity_poly.entity_id
_entity_poly.type
_entity_poly.pdbx_seq_one_letter_code
_entity_poly.pdbx_strand_id
1 'polypeptide(L)'
;MRLETFSEQDVDRDALRTVLDQQQTKLYTGVKFRQGFAWEWLYLYLACVLPNGLSRLPGQRPGFTPHFGWGSMAALDGGSLAYLTIREGEDNEGRYWEIGVIGHGEVGTDLAERVVDEIRAWDATGGNGAPEPGFRMAVADSRDRLASSDPRFVVDKPYSRLVVDWARKG
;
A
#
# COMPACT_ATOMS: atom_id res chain seq x y z
N MET A 1 -9.86 9.86 -13.21
CA MET A 1 -9.09 8.81 -12.49
C MET A 1 -9.81 7.49 -12.71
N ARG A 2 -9.09 6.39 -12.89
CA ARG A 2 -9.67 5.05 -13.00
C ARG A 2 -9.06 4.19 -11.89
N LEU A 3 -9.88 3.70 -10.96
CA LEU A 3 -9.41 2.75 -9.96
C LEU A 3 -9.32 1.35 -10.58
N GLU A 4 -8.17 0.70 -10.44
CA GLU A 4 -7.95 -0.67 -10.88
C GLU A 4 -8.16 -1.63 -9.70
N THR A 5 -9.28 -2.34 -9.72
CA THR A 5 -9.69 -3.30 -8.68
C THR A 5 -9.56 -4.74 -9.17
N PHE A 6 -9.37 -5.69 -8.25
CA PHE A 6 -9.41 -7.12 -8.49
C PHE A 6 -10.74 -7.73 -8.02
N SER A 7 -11.11 -8.90 -8.55
CA SER A 7 -12.41 -9.55 -8.27
C SER A 7 -12.58 -10.00 -6.81
N GLU A 8 -11.49 -10.12 -6.07
CA GLU A 8 -11.47 -10.57 -4.67
C GLU A 8 -11.57 -9.42 -3.67
N GLN A 9 -11.50 -8.17 -4.13
CA GLN A 9 -11.60 -7.01 -3.26
C GLN A 9 -13.07 -6.69 -2.97
N ASP A 10 -13.37 -6.37 -1.71
CA ASP A 10 -14.65 -5.81 -1.33
C ASP A 10 -14.70 -4.32 -1.68
N VAL A 11 -15.54 -3.97 -2.65
CA VAL A 11 -15.57 -2.60 -3.20
C VAL A 11 -16.98 -2.19 -3.65
N ASP A 12 -17.44 -1.06 -3.10
CA ASP A 12 -18.61 -0.35 -3.62
C ASP A 12 -18.17 0.57 -4.76
N ARG A 13 -18.32 0.07 -5.98
CA ARG A 13 -17.90 0.78 -7.20
C ARG A 13 -18.68 2.07 -7.44
N ASP A 14 -19.93 2.15 -6.99
CA ASP A 14 -20.76 3.32 -7.23
C ASP A 14 -20.38 4.45 -6.27
N ALA A 15 -20.18 4.14 -4.99
CA ALA A 15 -19.67 5.09 -4.01
C ALA A 15 -18.28 5.63 -4.38
N LEU A 16 -17.39 4.75 -4.87
CA LEU A 16 -16.02 5.12 -5.23
C LEU A 16 -15.89 6.04 -6.45
N ARG A 17 -16.93 6.17 -7.29
CA ARG A 17 -16.89 7.11 -8.43
C ARG A 17 -16.79 8.57 -7.99
N THR A 18 -17.38 8.89 -6.85
CA THR A 18 -17.48 10.27 -6.32
C THR A 18 -16.69 10.48 -5.04
N VAL A 19 -15.99 9.46 -4.54
CA VAL A 19 -15.34 9.49 -3.22
C VAL A 19 -14.31 10.61 -3.07
N LEU A 20 -13.60 10.97 -4.15
CA LEU A 20 -12.62 12.06 -4.14
C LEU A 20 -13.23 13.46 -3.99
N ASP A 21 -14.54 13.59 -4.16
CA ASP A 21 -15.26 14.86 -3.94
C ASP A 21 -15.68 15.03 -2.47
N GLN A 22 -15.50 13.99 -1.65
CA GLN A 22 -15.80 14.01 -0.23
C GLN A 22 -14.65 14.62 0.59
N GLN A 23 -14.93 14.93 1.86
CA GLN A 23 -13.95 15.39 2.85
C GLN A 23 -12.73 14.46 2.83
N GLN A 24 -11.53 15.05 2.83
CA GLN A 24 -10.28 14.31 2.90
C GLN A 24 -9.65 14.42 4.29
N THR A 25 -9.00 13.33 4.71
CA THR A 25 -8.08 13.32 5.86
C THR A 25 -6.67 13.10 5.34
N LYS A 26 -5.74 14.00 5.66
CA LYS A 26 -4.34 13.93 5.22
C LYS A 26 -3.42 13.72 6.41
N LEU A 27 -2.67 12.62 6.38
CA LEU A 27 -1.74 12.23 7.44
C LEU A 27 -0.34 12.09 6.85
N TYR A 28 0.68 12.46 7.61
CA TYR A 28 2.07 12.23 7.26
C TYR A 28 2.69 11.21 8.19
N THR A 29 3.48 10.30 7.62
CA THR A 29 3.98 9.12 8.31
C THR A 29 5.22 9.41 9.16
N GLY A 30 5.99 10.46 8.82
CA GLY A 30 7.35 10.66 9.29
C GLY A 30 8.40 9.87 8.52
N VAL A 31 8.01 8.93 7.66
CA VAL A 31 8.91 8.08 6.88
C VAL A 31 9.38 8.84 5.64
N LYS A 32 10.71 8.93 5.49
CA LYS A 32 11.38 9.74 4.47
C LYS A 32 11.97 8.85 3.39
N PHE A 33 11.53 9.05 2.16
CA PHE A 33 12.17 8.47 0.99
C PHE A 33 13.27 9.38 0.47
N ARG A 34 14.39 8.78 0.05
CA ARG A 34 15.52 9.47 -0.58
C ARG A 34 15.72 8.99 -2.00
N GLN A 35 16.55 9.70 -2.75
CA GLN A 35 16.86 9.34 -4.13
C GLN A 35 17.42 7.91 -4.19
N GLY A 36 16.88 7.09 -5.09
CA GLY A 36 17.25 5.68 -5.26
C GLY A 36 16.48 4.70 -4.37
N PHE A 37 15.61 5.15 -3.46
CA PHE A 37 14.74 4.25 -2.71
C PHE A 37 13.67 3.65 -3.61
N ALA A 38 13.48 2.33 -3.47
CA ALA A 38 12.52 1.55 -4.23
C ALA A 38 11.12 1.67 -3.59
N TRP A 39 10.16 2.11 -4.40
CA TRP A 39 8.75 2.21 -4.01
C TRP A 39 8.03 0.87 -4.12
N GLU A 40 8.51 0.00 -5.02
CA GLU A 40 7.98 -1.33 -5.25
C GLU A 40 7.98 -2.19 -3.97
N TRP A 41 8.98 -2.04 -3.11
CA TRP A 41 9.04 -2.78 -1.84
C TRP A 41 7.98 -2.30 -0.86
N LEU A 42 7.75 -0.99 -0.78
CA LEU A 42 6.66 -0.46 0.03
C LEU A 42 5.30 -0.91 -0.52
N TYR A 43 5.10 -0.85 -1.83
CA TYR A 43 3.84 -1.28 -2.45
C TYR A 43 3.58 -2.77 -2.22
N LEU A 44 4.60 -3.61 -2.39
CA LEU A 44 4.48 -5.05 -2.15
C LEU A 44 4.16 -5.34 -0.68
N TYR A 45 4.83 -4.66 0.26
CA TYR A 45 4.53 -4.78 1.68
C TYR A 45 3.06 -4.42 1.96
N LEU A 46 2.61 -3.24 1.53
CA LEU A 46 1.24 -2.77 1.72
C LEU A 46 0.22 -3.71 1.06
N ALA A 47 0.52 -4.23 -0.13
CA ALA A 47 -0.34 -5.20 -0.81
C ALA A 47 -0.49 -6.51 -0.02
N CYS A 48 0.50 -6.89 0.79
CA CYS A 48 0.44 -8.08 1.66
C CYS A 48 -0.30 -7.79 2.98
N VAL A 49 0.01 -6.68 3.65
CA VAL A 49 -0.48 -6.45 5.03
C VAL A 49 -1.88 -5.84 5.10
N LEU A 50 -2.33 -5.18 4.02
CA LEU A 50 -3.67 -4.60 3.96
C LEU A 50 -4.69 -5.68 3.56
N PRO A 51 -5.87 -5.71 4.19
CA PRO A 51 -6.84 -6.81 4.05
C PRO A 51 -7.46 -6.88 2.65
N ASN A 52 -7.67 -5.73 2.02
CA ASN A 52 -8.12 -5.62 0.63
C ASN A 52 -6.95 -5.36 -0.33
N GLY A 53 -5.71 -5.58 0.12
CA GLY A 53 -4.49 -5.32 -0.65
C GLY A 53 -4.32 -3.86 -1.06
N LEU A 54 -3.62 -3.65 -2.18
CA LEU A 54 -3.30 -2.33 -2.71
C LEU A 54 -3.65 -2.27 -4.19
N SER A 55 -4.40 -1.24 -4.58
CA SER A 55 -4.89 -1.03 -5.94
C SER A 55 -4.19 0.13 -6.63
N ARG A 56 -4.05 0.03 -7.94
CA ARG A 56 -3.49 1.11 -8.76
C ARG A 56 -4.54 2.18 -8.99
N LEU A 57 -4.15 3.45 -8.83
CA LEU A 57 -5.00 4.63 -8.92
C LEU A 57 -4.43 5.68 -9.90
N PRO A 58 -4.44 5.40 -11.21
CA PRO A 58 -3.97 6.34 -12.21
C PRO A 58 -4.88 7.56 -12.37
N GLY A 59 -4.25 8.71 -12.59
CA GLY A 59 -4.93 9.93 -13.00
C GLY A 59 -4.35 11.18 -12.37
N GLN A 60 -4.89 12.32 -12.80
CA GLN A 60 -4.62 13.65 -12.27
C GLN A 60 -5.94 14.42 -12.32
N ARG A 61 -6.33 15.09 -11.24
CA ARG A 61 -7.49 16.01 -11.19
C ARG A 61 -7.37 16.96 -10.00
N PRO A 62 -8.05 18.12 -10.01
CA PRO A 62 -8.17 18.94 -8.80
C PRO A 62 -8.72 18.13 -7.63
N GLY A 63 -8.13 18.31 -6.44
CA GLY A 63 -8.47 17.55 -5.22
C GLY A 63 -7.75 16.21 -5.08
N PHE A 64 -7.15 15.67 -6.16
CA PHE A 64 -6.32 14.47 -6.11
C PHE A 64 -4.85 14.87 -6.15
N THR A 65 -4.14 14.68 -5.04
CA THR A 65 -2.70 15.03 -4.91
C THR A 65 -1.84 13.76 -4.74
N PRO A 66 -1.65 12.96 -5.79
CA PRO A 66 -0.88 11.74 -5.72
C PRO A 66 0.62 12.01 -5.56
N HIS A 67 1.34 11.02 -5.05
CA HIS A 67 2.80 11.08 -4.92
C HIS A 67 3.56 11.07 -6.25
N PHE A 68 2.93 10.65 -7.37
CA PHE A 68 3.55 10.66 -8.68
C PHE A 68 2.64 11.25 -9.78
N GLY A 69 3.28 11.73 -10.86
CA GLY A 69 2.57 12.29 -12.02
C GLY A 69 1.66 11.29 -12.74
N TRP A 70 1.92 9.99 -12.64
CA TRP A 70 1.04 8.97 -13.22
C TRP A 70 -0.23 8.71 -12.37
N GLY A 71 -0.22 9.10 -11.09
CA GLY A 71 -1.25 8.76 -10.11
C GLY A 71 -0.65 8.17 -8.85
N SER A 72 -1.42 7.33 -8.16
CA SER A 72 -1.02 6.74 -6.88
C SER A 72 -1.34 5.24 -6.81
N MET A 73 -0.90 4.60 -5.73
CA MET A 73 -1.51 3.39 -5.19
C MET A 73 -2.51 3.77 -4.10
N ALA A 74 -3.53 2.93 -3.89
CA ALA A 74 -4.58 3.17 -2.91
C ALA A 74 -5.03 1.87 -2.20
N ALA A 75 -5.24 1.98 -0.90
CA ALA A 75 -5.99 1.00 -0.12
C ALA A 75 -7.50 1.26 -0.30
N LEU A 76 -8.32 0.22 -0.23
CA LEU A 76 -9.77 0.27 -0.45
C LEU A 76 -10.50 -0.42 0.70
N ASP A 77 -11.65 0.15 1.09
CA ASP A 77 -12.56 -0.48 2.06
C ASP A 77 -14.00 -0.06 1.73
N GLY A 78 -14.76 -0.97 1.11
CA GLY A 78 -16.12 -0.70 0.65
C GLY A 78 -16.17 0.53 -0.28
N GLY A 79 -16.84 1.59 0.18
CA GLY A 79 -16.96 2.88 -0.53
C GLY A 79 -15.86 3.90 -0.22
N SER A 80 -14.84 3.53 0.56
CA SER A 80 -13.75 4.40 1.00
C SER A 80 -12.41 4.03 0.34
N LEU A 81 -11.52 5.01 0.24
CA LEU A 81 -10.16 4.78 -0.23
C LEU A 81 -9.14 5.62 0.56
N ALA A 82 -7.90 5.15 0.59
CA ALA A 82 -6.76 5.93 1.08
C ALA A 82 -5.59 5.81 0.12
N TYR A 83 -5.07 6.92 -0.40
CA TYR A 83 -4.00 6.93 -1.39
C TYR A 83 -2.74 7.65 -0.89
N LEU A 84 -1.59 7.29 -1.46
CA LEU A 84 -0.30 7.85 -1.09
C LEU A 84 -0.07 9.24 -1.72
N THR A 85 0.39 10.17 -0.90
CA THR A 85 0.91 11.50 -1.28
C THR A 85 2.34 11.64 -0.78
N ILE A 86 3.06 12.66 -1.23
CA ILE A 86 4.35 13.06 -0.65
C ILE A 86 4.36 14.54 -0.34
N ARG A 87 5.21 14.93 0.62
CA ARG A 87 5.72 16.30 0.71
C ARG A 87 7.23 16.27 0.64
N GLU A 88 7.79 17.25 -0.02
CA GLU A 88 9.23 17.43 -0.11
C GLU A 88 9.76 18.17 1.12
N GLY A 89 10.98 17.81 1.52
CA GLY A 89 11.74 18.55 2.52
C GLY A 89 13.24 18.29 2.36
N GLU A 90 14.02 18.90 3.26
CA GLU A 90 15.47 18.75 3.31
C GLU A 90 15.92 18.68 4.77
N ASP A 91 16.94 17.86 5.03
CA ASP A 91 17.62 17.75 6.32
C ASP A 91 19.13 17.54 6.13
N ASN A 92 19.86 17.24 7.20
CA ASN A 92 21.33 17.08 7.15
C ASN A 92 21.82 15.95 6.25
N GLU A 93 20.96 15.00 5.89
CA GLU A 93 21.26 13.90 4.96
C GLU A 93 20.80 14.24 3.52
N GLY A 94 20.29 15.46 3.31
CA GLY A 94 19.86 16.00 2.02
C GLY A 94 18.35 15.97 1.81
N ARG A 95 17.95 16.16 0.55
CA ARG A 95 16.55 16.18 0.12
C ARG A 95 15.85 14.85 0.40
N TYR A 96 14.59 14.93 0.81
CA TYR A 96 13.72 13.78 1.02
C TYR A 96 12.29 14.04 0.55
N TRP A 97 11.54 12.94 0.40
CA TRP A 97 10.11 12.93 0.19
C TRP A 97 9.44 12.17 1.32
N GLU A 98 8.77 12.89 2.22
CA GLU A 98 8.04 12.27 3.31
C GLU A 98 6.72 11.69 2.78
N ILE A 99 6.47 10.42 3.09
CA ILE A 99 5.24 9.74 2.68
C ILE A 99 4.08 10.27 3.52
N GLY A 100 3.00 10.63 2.84
CA GLY A 100 1.71 10.86 3.44
C GLY A 100 0.63 9.97 2.83
N VAL A 101 -0.51 9.96 3.49
CA VAL A 101 -1.71 9.22 3.08
C VAL A 101 -2.90 10.16 3.12
N ILE A 102 -3.75 10.10 2.10
CA ILE A 102 -4.99 10.87 2.01
C ILE A 102 -6.16 9.89 1.93
N GLY A 103 -7.01 9.92 2.95
CA GLY A 103 -8.22 9.13 3.06
C GLY A 103 -9.47 9.89 2.62
N HIS A 104 -10.40 9.19 1.98
CA HIS A 104 -11.73 9.66 1.60
C HIS A 104 -12.77 8.56 1.84
N GLY A 105 -14.04 8.95 1.99
CA GLY A 105 -15.13 8.01 2.28
C GLY A 105 -15.49 7.98 3.76
N GLU A 106 -16.56 7.24 4.07
CA GLU A 106 -17.11 7.09 5.42
C GLU A 106 -16.07 6.61 6.44
N VAL A 107 -15.21 5.67 6.04
CA VAL A 107 -14.11 5.13 6.87
C VAL A 107 -12.73 5.58 6.38
N GLY A 108 -12.68 6.65 5.58
CA GLY A 108 -11.44 7.11 4.94
C GLY A 108 -10.35 7.51 5.93
N THR A 109 -10.72 8.11 7.07
CA THR A 109 -9.79 8.46 8.15
C THR A 109 -9.14 7.22 8.75
N ASP A 110 -9.94 6.26 9.22
CA ASP A 110 -9.45 5.02 9.83
C ASP A 110 -8.58 4.22 8.84
N LEU A 111 -8.99 4.19 7.56
CA LEU A 111 -8.21 3.55 6.51
C LEU A 111 -6.86 4.25 6.28
N ALA A 112 -6.83 5.59 6.32
CA ALA A 112 -5.58 6.35 6.20
C ALA A 112 -4.66 6.12 7.41
N GLU A 113 -5.19 6.09 8.63
CA GLU A 113 -4.45 5.80 9.85
C GLU A 113 -3.81 4.39 9.78
N ARG A 114 -4.60 3.39 9.36
CA ARG A 114 -4.07 2.04 9.17
C ARG A 114 -2.92 1.98 8.18
N VAL A 115 -3.05 2.64 7.02
CA VAL A 115 -1.96 2.67 6.03
C VAL A 115 -0.73 3.39 6.59
N VAL A 116 -0.91 4.47 7.36
CA VAL A 116 0.20 5.16 8.04
C VAL A 116 0.92 4.24 9.02
N ASP A 117 0.19 3.48 9.83
CA ASP A 117 0.77 2.56 10.80
C ASP A 117 1.55 1.42 10.14
N GLU A 118 1.02 0.86 9.05
CA GLU A 118 1.73 -0.17 8.27
C GLU A 118 3.00 0.40 7.59
N ILE A 119 2.97 1.64 7.08
CA ILE A 119 4.17 2.30 6.54
C ILE A 119 5.23 2.49 7.64
N ARG A 120 4.82 2.90 8.84
CA ARG A 120 5.73 3.04 9.99
C ARG A 120 6.30 1.70 10.46
N ALA A 121 5.47 0.65 10.49
CA ALA A 121 5.91 -0.69 10.85
C ALA A 121 6.93 -1.26 9.83
N TRP A 122 6.71 -0.99 8.54
CA TRP A 122 7.67 -1.32 7.48
C TRP A 122 9.01 -0.60 7.66
N ASP A 123 8.97 0.71 7.91
CA ASP A 123 10.18 1.51 8.12
C ASP A 123 10.96 1.06 9.38
N ALA A 124 10.25 0.85 10.48
CA ALA A 124 10.81 0.37 11.74
C ALA A 124 11.49 -1.01 11.63
N THR A 125 11.06 -1.84 10.66
CA THR A 125 11.64 -3.17 10.42
C THR A 125 12.72 -3.17 9.33
N GLY A 126 13.22 -1.98 8.97
CA GLY A 126 14.37 -1.77 8.11
C GLY A 126 14.04 -1.16 6.76
N GLY A 127 12.76 -1.05 6.39
CA GLY A 127 12.28 -0.37 5.19
C GLY A 127 13.08 -0.73 3.92
N ASN A 128 13.53 0.31 3.21
CA ASN A 128 14.38 0.17 2.02
C ASN A 128 15.81 -0.32 2.31
N GLY A 129 16.21 -0.42 3.59
CA GLY A 129 17.50 -0.98 4.02
C GLY A 129 17.42 -2.43 4.51
N ALA A 130 16.27 -3.08 4.39
CA ALA A 130 16.11 -4.52 4.62
C ALA A 130 16.52 -5.34 3.37
N PRO A 131 16.88 -6.62 3.51
CA PRO A 131 17.09 -7.50 2.36
C PRO A 131 15.84 -7.59 1.48
N GLU A 132 16.04 -7.74 0.17
CA GLU A 132 14.95 -7.99 -0.77
C GLU A 132 14.15 -9.24 -0.37
N PRO A 133 12.80 -9.23 -0.50
CA PRO A 133 11.98 -10.37 -0.14
C PRO A 133 12.20 -11.55 -1.09
N GLY A 134 12.17 -12.76 -0.53
CA GLY A 134 12.15 -13.99 -1.31
C GLY A 134 10.73 -14.35 -1.78
N PHE A 135 10.63 -15.16 -2.84
CA PHE A 135 9.35 -15.65 -3.34
C PHE A 135 9.39 -17.16 -3.50
N ARG A 136 8.41 -17.85 -2.91
CA ARG A 136 8.21 -19.29 -3.08
C ARG A 136 6.80 -19.55 -3.58
N MET A 137 6.66 -20.42 -4.56
CA MET A 137 5.36 -20.80 -5.13
C MET A 137 5.20 -22.31 -5.16
N ALA A 138 3.99 -22.77 -4.87
CA ALA A 138 3.57 -24.15 -5.03
C ALA A 138 2.21 -24.21 -5.73
N VAL A 139 1.96 -25.30 -6.45
CA VAL A 139 0.75 -25.52 -7.26
C VAL A 139 0.12 -26.87 -6.95
N ALA A 140 -1.15 -27.04 -7.33
CA ALA A 140 -1.93 -28.27 -7.12
C ALA A 140 -1.80 -28.78 -5.67
N ASP A 141 -1.73 -30.09 -5.46
CA ASP A 141 -1.70 -30.73 -4.13
C ASP A 141 -0.50 -30.31 -3.25
N SER A 142 0.55 -29.73 -3.86
CA SER A 142 1.72 -29.24 -3.10
C SER A 142 1.47 -27.88 -2.45
N ARG A 143 0.42 -27.14 -2.86
CA ARG A 143 0.15 -25.78 -2.36
C ARG A 143 -0.09 -25.74 -0.86
N ASP A 144 -0.80 -26.73 -0.31
CA ASP A 144 -1.18 -26.76 1.10
C ASP A 144 0.01 -27.07 2.01
N ARG A 145 1.10 -27.59 1.44
CA ARG A 145 2.36 -27.85 2.16
C ARG A 145 3.28 -26.64 2.18
N LEU A 146 2.99 -25.60 1.40
CA LEU A 146 3.78 -24.38 1.39
C LEU A 146 3.42 -23.52 2.60
N ALA A 147 4.25 -23.60 3.64
CA ALA A 147 4.10 -22.85 4.87
C ALA A 147 4.71 -21.43 4.78
N SER A 148 4.13 -20.52 5.56
CA SER A 148 4.62 -19.18 5.83
C SER A 148 4.70 -18.97 7.34
N SER A 149 5.69 -18.21 7.81
CA SER A 149 5.77 -17.74 9.19
C SER A 149 4.82 -16.57 9.48
N ASP A 150 4.36 -15.85 8.45
CA ASP A 150 3.41 -14.75 8.54
C ASP A 150 2.30 -14.94 7.49
N PRO A 151 1.04 -15.19 7.91
CA PRO A 151 -0.06 -15.44 6.98
C PRO A 151 -0.41 -14.21 6.11
N ARG A 152 -0.03 -13.00 6.52
CA ARG A 152 -0.25 -11.78 5.71
C ARG A 152 0.54 -11.78 4.41
N PHE A 153 1.63 -12.55 4.35
CA PHE A 153 2.51 -12.61 3.19
C PHE A 153 2.22 -13.84 2.32
N VAL A 154 0.96 -14.29 2.32
CA VAL A 154 0.50 -15.43 1.56
C VAL A 154 -0.58 -14.97 0.59
N VAL A 155 -0.31 -15.13 -0.71
CA VAL A 155 -1.33 -14.99 -1.75
C VAL A 155 -1.85 -16.38 -2.06
N ASP A 156 -3.04 -16.67 -1.52
CA ASP A 156 -3.67 -17.97 -1.68
C ASP A 156 -4.72 -17.95 -2.79
N LYS A 157 -4.52 -18.79 -3.82
CA LYS A 157 -5.42 -18.92 -4.97
C LYS A 157 -5.90 -20.37 -5.10
N PRO A 158 -7.03 -20.64 -5.78
CA PRO A 158 -7.59 -21.99 -5.86
C PRO A 158 -6.60 -23.08 -6.32
N TYR A 159 -5.67 -22.74 -7.20
CA TYR A 159 -4.72 -23.71 -7.80
C TYR A 159 -3.25 -23.45 -7.47
N SER A 160 -2.94 -22.39 -6.74
CA SER A 160 -1.58 -22.01 -6.40
C SER A 160 -1.51 -21.27 -5.07
N ARG A 161 -0.35 -21.32 -4.44
CA ARG A 161 -0.01 -20.50 -3.28
C ARG A 161 1.35 -19.85 -3.53
N LEU A 162 1.40 -18.54 -3.36
CA LEU A 162 2.64 -17.76 -3.34
C LEU A 162 2.88 -17.29 -1.91
N VAL A 163 4.09 -17.51 -1.40
CA VAL A 163 4.58 -16.97 -0.12
C VAL A 163 5.67 -15.95 -0.42
N VAL A 164 5.54 -14.78 0.19
CA VAL A 164 6.55 -13.72 0.17
C VAL A 164 7.35 -13.81 1.46
N ASP A 165 8.62 -14.22 1.36
CA ASP A 165 9.51 -14.36 2.51
C ASP A 165 10.08 -12.98 2.86
N TRP A 166 9.43 -12.30 3.79
CA TRP A 166 9.80 -10.95 4.21
C TRP A 166 10.79 -10.96 5.38
N ALA A 167 12.03 -10.54 5.15
CA ALA A 167 12.98 -10.31 6.22
C ALA A 167 12.60 -9.03 7.00
N ARG A 168 12.53 -9.12 8.33
CA ARG A 168 12.34 -7.96 9.21
C ARG A 168 13.57 -7.82 10.10
N LYS A 169 14.14 -6.62 10.20
CA LYS A 169 15.08 -6.31 11.28
C LYS A 169 14.29 -6.25 12.59
N GLY A 170 14.75 -7.00 13.58
CA GLY A 170 14.20 -7.02 14.94
C GLY A 170 14.71 -5.86 15.77
#